data_AF-A0A0L0UU54-F1
#
_entry.id   AF-A0A0L0UU54-F1
#
_cell.length_a   1.000
_cell.length_b   1.000
_cell.length_c   1.000
_cell.angle_alpha   90.00
_cell.angle_beta   90.00
_cell.angle_gamma   90.00
#
_symmetry.space_group_name_H-M   'P 1'
#
loop_
_entity.id
_entity.type
_entity.pdbx_description
1 polymer ?
#
loop_
_entity_poly.entity_id
_entity_poly.type
_entity_poly.pdbx_seq_one_letter_code
_entity_poly.pdbx_strand_id
1 'polypeptide(L)'
;MNNRLPPPSYAEASSNQTTSHRFPTGLFVLRNRSNLKLLDVAGADTRVGTPIIAYDPKPPILINGDDLIHKENNQLFFIDWHGCLCSASTGLYVDTTREFRLSLNKPRPISGIPSHESHPPAQFEYDPTTRTISVLFMWDHPLTDSANSDYLLEIQPQKQPISSKPGPFDPIDKLSSWFLSSGTTTGEDPSSSSTTTNPEEDDEDLDDSTDPVRQVRVVAVPKGWRHKFPSSGTREARKWAKRQWDIASIVVHPSNDQQRSQLVEPTTTTTLGVFDGLGEAIEDIGNSIFNAFK
;
A
#
# COMPACT_ATOMS: atom_id res chain seq x y z
N MET A 1 -12.02 -30.41 32.05
CA MET A 1 -12.57 -29.06 31.81
C MET A 1 -11.47 -28.25 31.15
N ASN A 2 -11.60 -27.92 29.87
CA ASN A 2 -10.57 -27.17 29.14
C ASN A 2 -10.77 -25.68 29.43
N ASN A 3 -9.90 -25.11 30.27
CA ASN A 3 -9.82 -23.66 30.49
C ASN A 3 -9.34 -22.98 29.21
N ARG A 4 -10.25 -22.66 28.30
CA ARG A 4 -9.96 -21.70 27.23
C ARG A 4 -9.99 -20.32 27.86
N LEU A 5 -8.82 -19.70 27.96
CA LEU A 5 -8.72 -18.29 28.32
C LEU A 5 -9.52 -17.47 27.29
N PRO A 6 -10.25 -16.42 27.72
CA PRO A 6 -10.92 -15.52 26.80
C PRO A 6 -9.88 -14.91 25.84
N PRO A 7 -10.26 -14.63 24.58
CA PRO A 7 -9.35 -13.94 23.67
C PRO A 7 -8.92 -12.59 24.28
N PRO A 8 -7.64 -12.20 24.12
CA PRO A 8 -7.14 -10.95 24.66
C PRO A 8 -8.00 -9.79 24.14
N SER A 9 -8.36 -8.88 25.05
CA SER A 9 -9.06 -7.65 24.71
C SER A 9 -8.20 -6.81 23.76
N TYR A 10 -8.78 -6.31 22.66
CA TYR A 10 -8.09 -5.41 21.72
C TYR A 10 -7.47 -4.18 22.39
N ALA A 11 -7.96 -3.79 23.58
CA ALA A 11 -7.46 -2.64 24.34
C ALA A 11 -6.08 -2.86 24.98
N GLU A 12 -5.61 -4.10 25.15
CA GLU A 12 -4.31 -4.38 25.80
C GLU A 12 -3.13 -4.43 24.80
N ALA A 13 -3.39 -4.29 23.50
CA ALA A 13 -2.38 -4.25 22.44
C ALA A 13 -1.60 -2.92 22.46
N SER A 14 -0.77 -2.73 23.48
CA SER A 14 0.04 -1.53 23.69
C SER A 14 1.22 -1.45 22.70
N SER A 15 1.00 -0.67 21.65
CA SER A 15 1.88 0.08 20.72
C SER A 15 3.17 -0.50 20.10
N ASN A 16 3.83 -1.55 20.60
CA ASN A 16 5.11 -2.02 20.00
C ASN A 16 5.21 -3.54 19.81
N GLN A 17 4.10 -4.26 19.95
CA GLN A 17 4.12 -5.69 19.72
C GLN A 17 4.03 -5.96 18.20
N THR A 18 5.01 -6.69 17.69
CA THR A 18 4.95 -7.23 16.33
C THR A 18 4.19 -8.55 16.34
N THR A 19 3.31 -8.77 15.37
CA THR A 19 2.67 -10.08 15.17
C THR A 19 3.69 -11.13 14.72
N SER A 20 3.29 -12.41 14.68
CA SER A 20 4.09 -13.47 14.04
C SER A 20 4.47 -13.16 12.59
N HIS A 21 3.69 -12.30 11.93
CA HIS A 21 3.87 -11.83 10.56
C HIS A 21 4.65 -10.53 10.47
N ARG A 22 5.21 -10.06 11.59
CA ARG A 22 6.07 -8.87 11.73
C ARG A 22 5.41 -7.54 11.35
N PHE A 23 4.08 -7.52 11.26
CA PHE A 23 3.31 -6.27 11.20
C PHE A 23 3.09 -5.73 12.62
N PRO A 24 2.85 -4.42 12.78
CA PRO A 24 2.36 -3.87 14.04
C PRO A 24 1.03 -4.52 14.46
N THR A 25 0.79 -4.64 15.76
CA THR A 25 -0.55 -4.96 16.28
C THR A 25 -1.52 -3.80 16.07
N GLY A 26 -2.79 -4.11 15.85
CA GLY A 26 -3.85 -3.11 15.69
C GLY A 26 -3.98 -2.59 14.25
N LEU A 27 -4.47 -1.36 14.14
CA LEU A 27 -4.69 -0.67 12.87
C LEU A 27 -3.40 -0.01 12.38
N PHE A 28 -3.16 -0.05 11.08
CA PHE A 28 -2.02 0.62 10.45
C PHE A 28 -2.36 1.07 9.03
N VAL A 29 -1.51 1.96 8.50
CA VAL A 29 -1.49 2.36 7.09
C VAL A 29 -0.21 1.84 6.43
N LEU A 30 -0.27 1.56 5.13
CA LEU A 30 0.86 1.08 4.32
C LEU A 30 1.22 2.13 3.27
N ARG A 31 2.37 2.79 3.43
CA ARG A 31 2.86 3.83 2.51
C ARG A 31 3.92 3.29 1.58
N ASN A 32 3.71 3.40 0.28
CA ASN A 32 4.74 3.04 -0.69
C ASN A 32 5.87 4.07 -0.72
N ARG A 33 7.13 3.61 -0.78
CA ARG A 33 8.30 4.51 -0.75
C ARG A 33 8.59 5.21 -2.07
N SER A 34 8.21 4.64 -3.22
CA SER A 34 8.55 5.25 -4.51
C SER A 34 7.69 6.47 -4.86
N ASN A 35 6.41 6.45 -4.50
CA ASN A 35 5.48 7.53 -4.85
C ASN A 35 4.66 8.06 -3.67
N LEU A 36 4.95 7.60 -2.44
CA LEU A 36 4.37 8.10 -1.19
C LEU A 36 2.86 7.88 -1.04
N LYS A 37 2.24 7.12 -1.94
CA LYS A 37 0.81 6.77 -1.89
C LYS A 37 0.55 5.69 -0.84
N LEU A 38 -0.65 5.68 -0.27
CA LEU A 38 -1.10 4.70 0.71
C LEU A 38 -1.90 3.59 0.03
N LEU A 39 -1.80 2.36 0.55
CA LEU A 39 -2.71 1.28 0.19
C LEU A 39 -4.15 1.71 0.52
N ASP A 40 -5.09 1.43 -0.38
CA ASP A 40 -6.44 1.99 -0.34
C ASP A 40 -7.45 1.02 -0.97
N VAL A 41 -8.60 0.83 -0.34
CA VAL A 41 -9.74 0.10 -0.92
C VAL A 41 -10.46 1.02 -1.91
N ALA A 42 -10.41 0.71 -3.21
CA ALA A 42 -10.90 1.60 -4.25
C ALA A 42 -12.33 2.10 -4.00
N GLY A 43 -12.48 3.44 -3.96
CA GLY A 43 -13.78 4.10 -3.79
C GLY A 43 -14.46 3.86 -2.44
N ALA A 44 -13.73 3.35 -1.43
CA ALA A 44 -14.29 2.90 -0.14
C ALA A 44 -15.43 1.87 -0.29
N ASP A 45 -15.43 1.12 -1.40
CA ASP A 45 -16.45 0.12 -1.67
C ASP A 45 -16.29 -1.09 -0.74
N THR A 46 -17.41 -1.61 -0.25
CA THR A 46 -17.45 -2.70 0.73
C THR A 46 -17.70 -4.06 0.10
N ARG A 47 -17.81 -4.12 -1.23
CA ARG A 47 -18.14 -5.35 -1.97
C ARG A 47 -16.92 -6.25 -2.14
N VAL A 48 -17.17 -7.57 -2.16
CA VAL A 48 -16.17 -8.56 -2.59
C VAL A 48 -15.80 -8.31 -4.06
N GLY A 49 -14.52 -8.42 -4.38
CA GLY A 49 -13.95 -8.11 -5.68
C GLY A 49 -13.53 -6.65 -5.84
N THR A 50 -13.80 -5.79 -4.85
CA THR A 50 -13.34 -4.39 -4.88
C THR A 50 -11.80 -4.36 -4.98
N PRO A 51 -11.22 -3.68 -5.97
CA PRO A 51 -9.78 -3.61 -6.12
C PRO A 51 -9.10 -2.91 -4.93
N ILE A 52 -7.92 -3.41 -4.56
CA ILE A 52 -7.00 -2.66 -3.71
C ILE A 52 -6.03 -1.91 -4.61
N ILE A 53 -5.94 -0.61 -4.38
CA ILE A 53 -5.12 0.33 -5.14
C ILE A 53 -4.15 1.03 -4.19
N ALA A 54 -3.31 1.88 -4.74
CA ALA A 54 -2.63 2.90 -3.97
C ALA A 54 -3.18 4.26 -4.36
N TYR A 55 -3.42 5.10 -3.35
CA TYR A 55 -4.06 6.40 -3.49
C TYR A 55 -3.33 7.46 -2.65
N ASP A 56 -3.57 8.73 -2.93
CA ASP A 56 -3.00 9.80 -2.11
C ASP A 56 -3.46 9.69 -0.65
N PRO A 57 -2.60 10.06 0.32
CA PRO A 57 -2.97 10.03 1.74
C PRO A 57 -4.24 10.85 2.00
N LYS A 58 -5.21 10.24 2.68
CA LYS A 58 -6.45 10.91 3.10
C LYS A 58 -6.31 11.38 4.56
N PRO A 59 -6.89 12.53 4.91
CA PRO A 59 -6.95 12.95 6.30
C PRO A 59 -7.76 11.94 7.13
N PRO A 60 -7.37 11.66 8.38
CA PRO A 60 -8.14 10.79 9.25
C PRO A 60 -9.46 11.48 9.63
N ILE A 61 -10.54 10.70 9.76
CA ILE A 61 -11.83 11.18 10.25
C ILE A 61 -11.93 10.84 11.74
N LEU A 62 -12.10 11.87 12.57
CA LEU A 62 -12.20 11.76 14.03
C LEU A 62 -13.61 12.17 14.51
N ILE A 63 -14.25 11.38 15.36
CA ILE A 63 -15.46 11.74 16.09
C ILE A 63 -15.04 12.49 17.35
N ASN A 64 -15.68 13.63 17.60
CA ASN A 64 -15.44 14.45 18.80
C ASN A 64 -13.97 14.88 19.01
N GLY A 65 -13.16 14.87 17.95
CA GLY A 65 -11.74 15.27 17.99
C GLY A 65 -10.75 14.15 18.35
N ASP A 66 -11.22 13.07 18.98
CA ASP A 66 -10.31 12.06 19.57
C ASP A 66 -10.53 10.63 19.04
N ASP A 67 -11.74 10.28 18.60
CA ASP A 67 -12.08 8.90 18.24
C ASP A 67 -11.98 8.64 16.74
N LEU A 68 -11.02 7.83 16.31
CA LEU A 68 -10.85 7.47 14.90
C LEU A 68 -12.02 6.63 14.36
N ILE A 69 -12.70 7.15 13.32
CA ILE A 69 -13.71 6.39 12.58
C ILE A 69 -13.03 5.46 11.57
N HIS A 70 -12.61 4.29 12.04
CA HIS A 70 -12.01 3.29 11.16
C HIS A 70 -12.96 2.80 10.05
N LYS A 71 -14.29 2.86 10.28
CA LYS A 71 -15.30 2.45 9.29
C LYS A 71 -15.39 3.34 8.06
N GLU A 72 -14.99 4.60 8.19
CA GLU A 72 -15.05 5.58 7.09
C GLU A 72 -13.67 5.81 6.46
N ASN A 73 -12.62 5.17 6.98
CA ASN A 73 -11.28 5.26 6.44
C ASN A 73 -10.90 3.97 5.70
N ASN A 74 -10.87 4.07 4.37
CA ASN A 74 -10.57 2.97 3.47
C ASN A 74 -9.06 2.74 3.23
N GLN A 75 -8.18 3.42 4.00
CA GLN A 75 -6.73 3.27 3.99
C GLN A 75 -6.19 2.56 5.23
N LEU A 76 -7.06 2.21 6.19
CA LEU A 76 -6.71 1.48 7.40
C LEU A 76 -6.81 -0.02 7.19
N PHE A 77 -5.77 -0.72 7.60
CA PHE A 77 -5.68 -2.18 7.54
C PHE A 77 -5.24 -2.75 8.89
N PHE A 78 -5.42 -4.06 9.04
CA PHE A 78 -4.85 -4.84 10.14
C PHE A 78 -4.45 -6.22 9.63
N ILE A 79 -3.62 -6.93 10.41
CA ILE A 79 -3.33 -8.35 10.18
C ILE A 79 -4.13 -9.18 11.17
N ASP A 80 -4.86 -10.17 10.66
CA ASP A 80 -5.54 -11.14 11.52
C ASP A 80 -4.56 -12.19 12.09
N TRP A 81 -5.07 -13.09 12.93
CA TRP A 81 -4.26 -14.13 13.57
C TRP A 81 -3.75 -15.22 12.61
N HIS A 82 -4.26 -15.26 11.38
CA HIS A 82 -3.78 -16.15 10.33
C HIS A 82 -2.72 -15.51 9.43
N GLY A 83 -2.42 -14.21 9.62
CA GLY A 83 -1.53 -13.47 8.72
C GLY A 83 -2.23 -12.91 7.48
N CYS A 84 -3.56 -12.87 7.46
CA CYS A 84 -4.31 -12.27 6.37
C CYS A 84 -4.37 -10.75 6.58
N LEU A 85 -4.11 -9.99 5.51
CA LEU A 85 -4.30 -8.55 5.51
C LEU A 85 -5.79 -8.24 5.38
N CYS A 86 -6.32 -7.39 6.24
CA CYS A 86 -7.75 -7.09 6.32
C CYS A 86 -7.99 -5.59 6.20
N SER A 87 -9.04 -5.19 5.48
CA SER A 87 -9.53 -3.81 5.52
C SER A 87 -10.23 -3.56 6.85
N ALA A 88 -9.87 -2.47 7.55
CA ALA A 88 -10.48 -2.09 8.81
C ALA A 88 -11.94 -1.66 8.65
N SER A 89 -12.30 -1.06 7.50
CA SER A 89 -13.64 -0.53 7.27
C SER A 89 -14.68 -1.63 7.01
N THR A 90 -14.25 -2.73 6.39
CA THR A 90 -15.16 -3.81 5.94
C THR A 90 -14.96 -5.12 6.70
N GLY A 91 -13.79 -5.32 7.32
CA GLY A 91 -13.37 -6.61 7.87
C GLY A 91 -13.10 -7.68 6.81
N LEU A 92 -13.16 -7.34 5.52
CA LEU A 92 -12.84 -8.26 4.43
C LEU A 92 -11.33 -8.40 4.26
N TYR A 93 -10.90 -9.58 3.82
CA TYR A 93 -9.50 -9.89 3.56
C TYR A 93 -9.07 -9.30 2.22
N VAL A 94 -7.81 -8.89 2.13
CA VAL A 94 -7.12 -8.60 0.88
C VAL A 94 -6.60 -9.93 0.35
N ASP A 95 -7.02 -10.26 -0.87
CA ASP A 95 -6.64 -11.50 -1.53
C ASP A 95 -6.14 -11.21 -2.95
N THR A 96 -5.45 -12.18 -3.54
CA THR A 96 -4.83 -12.04 -4.86
C THR A 96 -5.70 -12.70 -5.93
N THR A 97 -5.98 -11.98 -7.02
CA THR A 97 -6.65 -12.52 -8.21
C THR A 97 -5.68 -13.33 -9.07
N ARG A 98 -6.20 -14.04 -10.07
CA ARG A 98 -5.37 -14.81 -11.02
C ARG A 98 -4.37 -13.94 -11.80
N GLU A 99 -4.70 -12.66 -11.99
CA GLU A 99 -3.86 -11.66 -12.64
C GLU A 99 -2.89 -10.97 -11.67
N PHE A 100 -2.69 -11.55 -10.48
CA PHE A 100 -1.87 -10.99 -9.40
C PHE A 100 -2.32 -9.61 -8.91
N ARG A 101 -3.57 -9.24 -9.14
CA ARG A 101 -4.13 -7.99 -8.59
C ARG A 101 -4.65 -8.25 -7.20
N LEU A 102 -4.67 -7.21 -6.38
CA LEU A 102 -5.27 -7.30 -5.06
C LEU A 102 -6.76 -6.93 -5.12
N SER A 103 -7.58 -7.65 -4.37
CA SER A 103 -9.00 -7.33 -4.21
C SER A 103 -9.53 -7.75 -2.85
N LEU A 104 -10.63 -7.14 -2.40
CA LEU A 104 -11.33 -7.57 -1.20
C LEU A 104 -12.01 -8.92 -1.44
N ASN A 105 -11.87 -9.84 -0.49
CA ASN A 105 -12.48 -11.15 -0.51
C ASN A 105 -13.09 -11.49 0.85
N LYS A 106 -14.07 -12.40 0.82
CA LYS A 106 -14.69 -12.93 2.04
C LYS A 106 -14.00 -14.24 2.43
N PRO A 107 -13.89 -14.55 3.73
CA PRO A 107 -13.53 -15.90 4.14
C PRO A 107 -14.54 -16.88 3.56
N ARG A 108 -14.05 -17.94 2.92
CA ARG A 108 -14.88 -19.02 2.41
C ARG A 108 -14.58 -20.29 3.20
N PRO A 109 -15.62 -21.08 3.57
CA PRO A 109 -15.39 -22.42 4.07
C PRO A 109 -14.58 -23.21 3.04
N ILE A 110 -13.57 -23.95 3.51
CA ILE A 110 -12.82 -24.86 2.65
C ILE A 110 -13.78 -25.95 2.17
N SER A 111 -14.18 -25.88 0.90
CA SER A 111 -15.00 -26.91 0.27
C SER A 111 -14.14 -28.11 -0.09
N GLY A 112 -14.69 -29.32 0.00
CA GLY A 112 -14.02 -30.54 -0.47
C GLY A 112 -13.84 -30.60 -1.99
N ILE A 113 -14.48 -29.70 -2.73
CA ILE A 113 -14.28 -29.57 -4.18
C ILE A 113 -13.11 -28.61 -4.39
N PRO A 114 -11.98 -29.07 -4.96
CA PRO A 114 -10.84 -28.21 -5.25
C PRO A 114 -11.27 -27.18 -6.29
N SER A 115 -11.35 -25.92 -5.87
CA SER A 115 -11.63 -24.77 -6.72
C SER A 115 -10.73 -23.63 -6.27
N HIS A 116 -10.53 -22.65 -7.15
CA HIS A 116 -9.82 -21.42 -6.79
C HIS A 116 -10.42 -20.76 -5.53
N GLU A 117 -11.73 -20.94 -5.34
CA GLU A 117 -12.49 -20.37 -4.24
C GLU A 117 -12.42 -21.18 -2.95
N SER A 118 -11.87 -22.41 -3.02
CA SER A 118 -11.70 -23.32 -1.90
C SER A 118 -10.32 -23.20 -1.25
N HIS A 119 -9.44 -22.35 -1.80
CA HIS A 119 -8.09 -22.16 -1.26
C HIS A 119 -8.10 -21.23 -0.04
N PRO A 120 -7.19 -21.46 0.92
CA PRO A 120 -6.95 -20.49 1.98
C PRO A 120 -6.52 -19.13 1.40
N PRO A 121 -6.90 -18.02 2.05
CA PRO A 121 -6.51 -16.67 1.62
C PRO A 121 -4.98 -16.51 1.63
N ALA A 122 -4.48 -15.58 0.81
CA ALA A 122 -3.08 -15.21 0.82
C ALA A 122 -2.67 -14.67 2.21
N GLN A 123 -1.50 -15.10 2.68
CA GLN A 123 -0.89 -14.57 3.89
C GLN A 123 0.13 -13.49 3.53
N PHE A 124 0.29 -12.51 4.41
CA PHE A 124 1.19 -11.39 4.23
C PHE A 124 2.22 -11.39 5.36
N GLU A 125 3.49 -11.20 5.01
CA GLU A 125 4.59 -11.07 5.98
C GLU A 125 5.39 -9.81 5.66
N TYR A 126 5.63 -8.98 6.68
CA TYR A 126 6.44 -7.78 6.53
C TYR A 126 7.90 -8.05 6.91
N ASP A 127 8.84 -7.64 6.08
CA ASP A 127 10.25 -7.68 6.43
C ASP A 127 10.74 -6.25 6.74
N PRO A 128 10.90 -5.88 8.03
CA PRO A 128 11.29 -4.51 8.39
C PRO A 128 12.70 -4.13 7.93
N THR A 129 13.56 -5.11 7.66
CA THR A 129 14.93 -4.86 7.20
C THR A 129 14.93 -4.35 5.77
N THR A 130 14.17 -5.02 4.91
CA THR A 130 14.08 -4.73 3.47
C THR A 130 12.92 -3.81 3.13
N ARG A 131 12.02 -3.61 4.10
CA ARG A 131 10.74 -2.88 4.01
C ARG A 131 9.82 -3.45 2.96
N THR A 132 9.87 -4.74 2.68
CA THR A 132 9.02 -5.39 1.68
C THR A 132 7.89 -6.16 2.35
N ILE A 133 6.78 -6.33 1.63
CA ILE A 133 5.69 -7.21 2.04
C ILE A 133 5.72 -8.43 1.14
N SER A 134 6.00 -9.59 1.73
CA SER A 134 5.93 -10.89 1.07
C SER A 134 4.49 -11.41 1.08
N VAL A 135 4.10 -12.06 0.00
CA VAL A 135 2.80 -12.73 -0.14
C VAL A 135 3.03 -14.23 -0.20
N LEU A 136 2.45 -14.97 0.74
CA LEU A 136 2.57 -16.42 0.82
C LEU A 136 1.27 -17.08 0.39
N PHE A 137 1.37 -17.92 -0.63
CA PHE A 137 0.28 -18.77 -1.07
C PHE A 137 0.43 -20.15 -0.42
N MET A 138 -0.58 -20.61 0.31
CA MET A 138 -0.57 -21.96 0.91
C MET A 138 -0.99 -23.05 -0.09
N TRP A 139 -1.14 -22.71 -1.37
CA TRP A 139 -1.57 -23.59 -2.43
C TRP A 139 -0.70 -23.36 -3.67
N ASP A 140 -0.63 -24.38 -4.53
CA ASP A 140 0.09 -24.30 -5.81
C ASP A 140 -0.69 -23.38 -6.75
N HIS A 141 -0.43 -22.08 -6.67
CA HIS A 141 -1.03 -21.10 -7.56
C HIS A 141 -0.70 -21.52 -9.01
N PRO A 142 -1.64 -21.59 -9.97
CA PRO A 142 -1.42 -22.18 -11.30
C PRO A 142 -0.39 -21.42 -12.15
N LEU A 143 0.11 -20.29 -11.63
CA LEU A 143 1.14 -19.46 -12.23
C LEU A 143 2.44 -19.44 -11.39
N THR A 144 2.52 -20.19 -10.28
CA THR A 144 3.78 -20.49 -9.59
C THR A 144 4.54 -21.55 -10.40
N ASP A 145 5.03 -21.20 -11.59
CA ASP A 145 5.91 -22.08 -12.38
C ASP A 145 7.28 -22.30 -11.68
N SER A 146 7.48 -21.63 -10.55
CA SER A 146 8.73 -21.56 -9.83
C SER A 146 8.51 -21.85 -8.36
N ALA A 147 8.81 -23.08 -7.94
CA ALA A 147 9.28 -23.38 -6.58
C ALA A 147 10.52 -22.54 -6.16
N ASN A 148 10.95 -21.60 -7.01
CA ASN A 148 12.17 -20.83 -6.92
C ASN A 148 11.95 -19.31 -6.94
N SER A 149 10.72 -18.84 -6.68
CA SER A 149 10.41 -17.41 -6.58
C SER A 149 9.77 -17.07 -5.25
N ASP A 150 10.05 -15.85 -4.81
CA ASP A 150 9.31 -15.20 -3.73
C ASP A 150 8.31 -14.22 -4.36
N TYR A 151 7.20 -13.93 -3.66
CA TYR A 151 6.17 -13.02 -4.16
C TYR A 151 6.14 -11.78 -3.30
N LEU A 152 6.23 -10.60 -3.93
CA LEU A 152 6.28 -9.31 -3.23
C LEU A 152 5.15 -8.40 -3.68
N LEU A 153 4.71 -7.53 -2.78
CA LEU A 153 3.79 -6.46 -3.08
C LEU A 153 4.48 -5.31 -3.82
N GLU A 154 3.98 -4.93 -4.99
CA GLU A 154 4.55 -3.89 -5.87
C GLU A 154 3.47 -2.89 -6.32
N ILE A 155 3.82 -1.60 -6.30
CA ILE A 155 3.05 -0.56 -6.98
C ILE A 155 3.46 -0.46 -8.45
N GLN A 156 2.49 -0.39 -9.37
CA GLN A 156 2.78 -0.20 -10.79
C GLN A 156 2.87 1.30 -11.10
N PRO A 157 3.99 1.79 -11.66
CA PRO A 157 4.10 3.16 -12.12
C PRO A 157 3.19 3.35 -13.33
N GLN A 158 2.71 4.57 -13.53
CA GLN A 158 1.95 4.94 -14.72
C GLN A 158 2.68 6.03 -15.47
N LYS A 159 2.85 5.82 -16.78
CA LYS A 159 3.33 6.87 -17.67
C LYS A 159 2.20 7.81 -18.02
N GLN A 160 2.44 9.11 -17.98
CA GLN A 160 1.54 10.07 -18.60
C GLN A 160 1.50 9.74 -20.09
N PRO A 161 0.30 9.56 -20.69
CA PRO A 161 0.23 9.40 -22.12
C PRO A 161 0.85 10.65 -22.73
N ILE A 162 1.91 10.48 -23.54
CA ILE A 162 2.57 11.58 -24.24
C ILE A 162 1.45 12.28 -25.01
N SER A 163 1.04 13.46 -24.51
CA SER A 163 0.04 14.28 -25.17
C SER A 163 0.72 14.76 -26.43
N SER A 164 0.60 13.96 -27.49
CA SER A 164 0.93 14.38 -28.84
C SER A 164 -0.12 15.41 -29.21
N LYS A 165 0.03 16.63 -28.67
CA LYS A 165 -0.61 17.80 -29.26
C LYS A 165 -0.18 17.75 -30.73
N PRO A 166 -1.09 17.49 -31.68
CA PRO A 166 -0.71 17.53 -33.07
C PRO A 166 -0.23 18.95 -33.31
N GLY A 167 1.07 19.10 -33.56
CA GLY A 167 1.62 20.35 -34.04
C GLY A 167 0.79 20.75 -35.27
N PRO A 168 0.40 22.03 -35.43
CA PRO A 168 -0.51 22.44 -36.50
C PRO A 168 0.06 22.26 -37.92
N PHE A 169 1.30 21.78 -38.07
CA PHE A 169 1.93 21.52 -39.36
C PHE A 169 2.89 20.33 -39.25
N ASP A 170 2.42 19.12 -39.55
CA ASP A 170 3.29 18.03 -40.05
C ASP A 170 2.43 17.00 -40.82
N PRO A 171 2.08 17.30 -42.08
CA PRO A 171 1.58 16.29 -42.99
C PRO A 171 2.77 15.53 -43.61
N ILE A 172 2.75 14.19 -43.49
CA ILE A 172 3.29 13.17 -44.44
C ILE A 172 4.42 12.22 -43.98
N ASP A 173 5.27 12.51 -42.98
CA ASP A 173 6.46 11.65 -42.76
C ASP A 173 6.30 10.41 -41.83
N LYS A 174 5.09 10.05 -41.38
CA LYS A 174 4.87 8.96 -40.39
C LYS A 174 4.48 7.58 -40.97
N LEU A 175 5.06 7.18 -42.10
CA LEU A 175 4.90 5.82 -42.65
C LEU A 175 6.19 4.99 -42.69
N SER A 176 7.35 5.56 -42.31
CA SER A 176 8.65 4.91 -42.50
C SER A 176 9.26 4.24 -41.26
N SER A 177 8.66 4.34 -40.07
CA SER A 177 9.32 3.89 -38.83
C SER A 177 8.99 2.46 -38.36
N TRP A 178 8.12 1.71 -39.06
CA TRP A 178 7.70 0.36 -38.64
C TRP A 178 8.29 -0.77 -39.49
N PHE A 179 9.02 -0.45 -40.55
CA PHE A 179 9.76 -1.41 -41.36
C PHE A 179 11.22 -0.99 -41.38
N LEU A 180 12.08 -1.65 -40.61
CA LEU A 180 13.51 -1.95 -40.88
C LEU A 180 14.27 -2.13 -39.55
N SER A 181 14.37 -3.38 -39.10
CA SER A 181 15.44 -3.79 -38.17
C SER A 181 15.87 -5.22 -38.50
N SER A 182 16.63 -5.32 -39.59
CA SER A 182 17.55 -6.42 -39.87
C SER A 182 18.56 -5.90 -40.89
N GLY A 183 19.82 -5.77 -40.47
CA GLY A 183 20.87 -5.27 -41.37
C GLY A 183 22.20 -5.04 -40.65
N THR A 184 22.91 -6.13 -40.39
CA THR A 184 24.35 -6.15 -40.12
C THR A 184 25.13 -5.43 -41.23
N THR A 185 26.00 -4.47 -40.90
CA THR A 185 27.25 -4.24 -41.67
C THR A 185 28.32 -3.57 -40.79
N THR A 186 29.48 -4.19 -40.81
CA THR A 186 30.78 -3.79 -40.28
C THR A 186 31.38 -2.66 -41.13
N GLY A 187 31.95 -1.65 -40.49
CA GLY A 187 32.75 -0.61 -41.16
C GLY A 187 33.46 0.27 -40.13
N GLU A 188 34.78 0.15 -40.07
CA GLU A 188 35.71 0.98 -39.29
C GLU A 188 35.94 2.32 -40.01
N ASP A 189 35.90 3.46 -39.31
CA ASP A 189 36.89 4.56 -39.35
C ASP A 189 36.49 5.78 -38.46
N PRO A 190 37.41 6.73 -38.18
CA PRO A 190 37.57 7.30 -36.83
C PRO A 190 37.17 8.78 -36.66
N SER A 191 37.04 9.16 -35.38
CA SER A 191 37.18 10.51 -34.80
C SER A 191 36.31 11.64 -35.38
N SER A 192 35.17 11.86 -34.71
CA SER A 192 34.72 13.22 -34.40
C SER A 192 34.06 13.22 -33.02
N SER A 193 34.50 14.12 -32.14
CA SER A 193 33.96 14.28 -30.80
C SER A 193 32.62 15.01 -30.86
N SER A 194 31.58 14.33 -31.32
CA SER A 194 30.22 14.74 -31.06
C SER A 194 29.90 14.41 -29.60
N THR A 195 29.48 15.41 -28.82
CA THR A 195 28.81 15.19 -27.55
C THR A 195 27.57 14.35 -27.82
N THR A 196 27.71 13.04 -27.70
CA THR A 196 26.61 12.09 -27.74
C THR A 196 25.75 12.38 -26.54
N THR A 197 24.72 13.22 -26.72
CA THR A 197 23.51 13.16 -25.91
C THR A 197 23.01 11.74 -26.06
N ASN A 198 23.40 10.88 -25.11
CA ASN A 198 22.86 9.54 -25.02
C ASN A 198 21.34 9.71 -25.06
N PRO A 199 20.64 9.02 -25.97
CA PRO A 199 19.19 9.03 -25.96
C PRO A 199 18.80 8.66 -24.53
N GLU A 200 18.06 9.56 -23.87
CA GLU A 200 17.50 9.31 -22.55
C GLU A 200 16.71 8.01 -22.69
N GLU A 201 17.30 6.90 -22.24
CA GLU A 201 16.65 5.60 -22.28
C GLU A 201 15.35 5.76 -21.50
N ASP A 202 14.22 5.65 -22.19
CA ASP A 202 12.89 5.77 -21.62
C ASP A 202 12.80 4.93 -20.36
N ASP A 203 12.92 5.58 -19.19
CA ASP A 203 12.95 4.84 -17.94
C ASP A 203 11.52 4.43 -17.61
N GLU A 204 11.18 3.20 -17.99
CA GLU A 204 9.87 2.57 -17.76
C GLU A 204 9.44 2.54 -16.29
N ASP A 205 10.38 2.75 -15.38
CA ASP A 205 10.15 2.78 -13.95
C ASP A 205 9.76 4.17 -13.40
N LEU A 206 9.84 5.23 -14.21
CA LEU A 206 9.41 6.57 -13.80
C LEU A 206 7.88 6.68 -13.82
N ASP A 207 7.35 7.15 -12.70
CA ASP A 207 5.94 7.44 -12.50
C ASP A 207 5.72 8.95 -12.65
N ASP A 208 5.46 9.42 -13.86
CA ASP A 208 5.21 10.82 -14.21
C ASP A 208 3.71 11.16 -14.32
N SER A 209 2.84 10.17 -14.13
CA SER A 209 1.39 10.38 -14.15
C SER A 209 0.91 11.25 -12.99
N THR A 210 0.06 12.23 -13.29
CA THR A 210 -0.63 13.05 -12.28
C THR A 210 -1.87 12.36 -11.70
N ASP A 211 -2.20 11.15 -12.14
CA ASP A 211 -3.35 10.41 -11.63
C ASP A 211 -3.15 10.13 -10.12
N PRO A 212 -4.14 10.36 -9.25
CA PRO A 212 -4.03 10.00 -7.85
C PRO A 212 -3.99 8.47 -7.63
N VAL A 213 -4.49 7.66 -8.57
CA VAL A 213 -4.62 6.20 -8.43
C VAL A 213 -3.42 5.46 -9.02
N ARG A 214 -2.93 4.44 -8.32
CA ARG A 214 -1.99 3.44 -8.86
C ARG A 214 -2.47 2.02 -8.61
N GLN A 215 -2.21 1.16 -9.58
CA GLN A 215 -2.50 -0.26 -9.42
C GLN A 215 -1.45 -0.90 -8.50
N VAL A 216 -1.92 -1.73 -7.57
CA VAL A 216 -1.07 -2.58 -6.73
C VAL A 216 -1.24 -4.02 -7.17
N ARG A 217 -0.12 -4.73 -7.26
CA ARG A 217 -0.08 -6.14 -7.68
C ARG A 217 0.96 -6.91 -6.89
N VAL A 218 0.88 -8.22 -7.00
CA VAL A 218 1.90 -9.15 -6.55
C VAL A 218 2.86 -9.44 -7.70
N VAL A 219 4.16 -9.46 -7.44
CA VAL A 219 5.18 -9.78 -8.43
C VAL A 219 6.06 -10.92 -7.95
N ALA A 220 6.40 -11.84 -8.85
CA ALA A 220 7.40 -12.86 -8.59
C ALA A 220 8.80 -12.26 -8.70
N VAL A 221 9.65 -12.52 -7.71
CA VAL A 221 11.06 -12.19 -7.71
C VAL A 221 11.91 -13.45 -7.57
N PRO A 222 13.12 -13.51 -8.17
CA PRO A 222 13.99 -14.67 -8.02
C PRO A 222 14.38 -14.89 -6.55
N LYS A 223 14.45 -16.16 -6.11
CA LYS A 223 14.99 -16.47 -4.77
C LYS A 223 16.37 -15.87 -4.55
N GLY A 224 16.64 -15.49 -3.31
CA GLY A 224 17.90 -14.83 -2.92
C GLY A 224 18.01 -13.37 -3.39
N TRP A 225 16.92 -12.77 -3.89
CA TRP A 225 16.85 -11.35 -4.25
C TRP A 225 17.31 -10.43 -3.12
N ARG A 226 17.12 -10.83 -1.85
CA ARG A 226 17.58 -10.08 -0.67
C ARG A 226 19.09 -9.79 -0.68
N HIS A 227 19.91 -10.65 -1.28
CA HIS A 227 21.36 -10.43 -1.39
C HIS A 227 21.72 -9.50 -2.55
N LYS A 228 20.76 -9.17 -3.40
CA LYS A 228 20.91 -8.34 -4.60
C LYS A 228 20.26 -6.97 -4.42
N PHE A 229 20.07 -6.52 -3.17
CA PHE A 229 19.62 -5.15 -2.94
C PHE A 229 20.63 -4.18 -3.54
N PRO A 230 20.24 -3.41 -4.55
CA PRO A 230 21.17 -2.52 -5.21
C PRO A 230 21.54 -1.38 -4.28
N SER A 231 22.72 -0.81 -4.51
CA SER A 231 23.13 0.44 -3.87
C SER A 231 22.14 1.57 -4.21
N SER A 232 21.91 2.45 -3.25
CA SER A 232 21.05 3.62 -3.39
C SER A 232 21.45 4.47 -4.61
N GLY A 233 20.46 5.00 -5.34
CA GLY A 233 20.69 5.90 -6.48
C GLY A 233 20.85 5.21 -7.84
N THR A 234 20.90 3.88 -7.89
CA THR A 234 20.90 3.13 -9.16
C THR A 234 19.48 3.01 -9.75
N ARG A 235 19.38 2.76 -11.07
CA ARG A 235 18.10 2.47 -11.73
C ARG A 235 17.39 1.26 -11.09
N GLU A 236 18.17 0.24 -10.74
CA GLU A 236 17.64 -0.93 -10.04
C GLU A 236 17.10 -0.58 -8.65
N ALA A 237 17.73 0.35 -7.91
CA ALA A 237 17.20 0.82 -6.63
C ALA A 237 15.84 1.51 -6.78
N ARG A 238 15.61 2.25 -7.87
CA ARG A 238 14.28 2.82 -8.18
C ARG A 238 13.24 1.73 -8.41
N LYS A 239 13.62 0.67 -9.12
CA LYS A 239 12.75 -0.50 -9.31
C LYS A 239 12.38 -1.17 -7.99
N TRP A 240 13.34 -1.27 -7.06
CA TRP A 240 13.10 -1.83 -5.72
C TRP A 240 12.27 -0.92 -4.81
N ALA A 241 12.39 0.40 -4.91
CA ALA A 241 11.60 1.33 -4.11
C ALA A 241 10.08 1.12 -4.28
N LYS A 242 9.64 0.68 -5.46
CA LYS A 242 8.23 0.33 -5.76
C LYS A 242 7.69 -0.84 -4.93
N ARG A 243 8.59 -1.66 -4.38
CA ARG A 243 8.28 -2.85 -3.56
C ARG A 243 8.48 -2.59 -2.08
N GLN A 244 8.90 -1.38 -1.72
CA GLN A 244 9.12 -1.00 -0.34
C GLN A 244 7.93 -0.22 0.21
N TRP A 245 7.55 -0.60 1.43
CA TRP A 245 6.38 -0.12 2.13
C TRP A 245 6.79 0.28 3.54
N ASP A 246 6.58 1.54 3.89
CA ASP A 246 6.66 2.02 5.27
C ASP A 246 5.31 1.77 5.96
N ILE A 247 5.35 1.31 7.20
CA ILE A 247 4.15 1.02 8.00
C ILE A 247 4.08 2.03 9.14
N ALA A 248 2.96 2.74 9.26
CA ALA A 248 2.66 3.54 10.44
C ALA A 248 1.49 2.91 11.20
N SER A 249 1.76 2.52 12.44
CA SER A 249 0.74 2.04 13.37
C SER A 249 -0.10 3.20 13.87
N ILE A 250 -1.39 2.94 14.07
CA ILE A 250 -2.33 3.89 14.63
C ILE A 250 -2.60 3.49 16.07
N VAL A 251 -2.10 4.29 17.01
CA VAL A 251 -2.33 4.12 18.44
C VAL A 251 -3.65 4.83 18.78
N VAL A 252 -4.69 4.05 19.06
CA VAL A 252 -5.94 4.60 19.59
C VAL A 252 -5.78 4.69 21.10
N HIS A 253 -5.72 5.91 21.64
CA HIS A 253 -5.76 6.11 23.07
C HIS A 253 -7.21 5.91 23.55
N PRO A 254 -7.47 5.02 24.51
CA PRO A 254 -8.81 4.92 25.08
C PRO A 254 -9.14 6.25 25.74
N SER A 255 -10.27 6.85 25.36
CA SER A 255 -10.80 8.05 25.99
C SER A 255 -10.97 7.78 27.50
N ASN A 256 -10.24 8.53 28.33
CA ASN A 256 -10.27 8.43 29.79
C ASN A 256 -11.57 9.03 30.37
N ASP A 257 -12.72 8.75 29.75
CA ASP A 257 -14.03 9.26 30.17
C ASP A 257 -14.42 8.81 31.58
N GLN A 258 -13.71 7.83 32.16
CA GLN A 258 -13.89 7.43 33.55
C GLN A 258 -13.42 8.45 34.58
N GLN A 259 -12.60 9.46 34.24
CA GLN A 259 -12.23 10.52 35.20
C GLN A 259 -13.25 11.65 35.31
N ARG A 260 -14.19 11.80 34.36
CA ARG A 260 -15.14 12.93 34.38
C ARG A 260 -16.34 12.70 35.32
N SER A 261 -16.55 11.48 35.80
CA SER A 261 -17.69 11.13 36.66
C SER A 261 -17.47 11.32 38.17
N GLN A 262 -16.33 11.90 38.62
CA GLN A 262 -16.08 12.12 40.06
C GLN A 262 -16.04 13.59 40.53
N LEU A 263 -16.30 14.57 39.67
CA LEU A 263 -16.45 15.97 40.10
C LEU A 263 -17.92 16.40 40.04
N VAL A 264 -18.73 15.86 40.95
CA VAL A 264 -20.02 16.47 41.32
C VAL A 264 -19.71 17.52 42.39
N GLU A 265 -19.38 18.74 41.96
CA GLU A 265 -19.46 19.89 42.86
C GLU A 265 -20.91 20.41 42.92
N PRO A 266 -21.42 20.74 44.12
CA PRO A 266 -22.74 21.32 44.28
C PRO A 266 -22.76 22.76 43.74
N THR A 267 -23.62 22.97 42.74
CA THR A 267 -24.21 24.23 42.25
C THR A 267 -23.91 25.50 43.06
N THR A 268 -23.24 26.46 42.43
CA THR A 268 -23.71 27.86 42.43
C THR A 268 -23.57 28.49 41.04
N THR A 269 -24.69 29.02 40.58
CA THR A 269 -24.97 29.90 39.44
C THR A 269 -23.82 30.85 39.05
N THR A 270 -23.56 31.09 37.74
CA THR A 270 -23.39 32.42 37.08
C THR A 270 -22.79 32.35 35.65
N THR A 271 -23.62 32.78 34.69
CA THR A 271 -23.40 33.45 33.35
C THR A 271 -22.31 33.05 32.33
N LEU A 272 -22.83 32.74 31.13
CA LEU A 272 -22.53 33.27 29.79
C LEU A 272 -21.07 33.46 29.31
N GLY A 273 -20.70 32.67 28.28
CA GLY A 273 -20.00 33.14 27.09
C GLY A 273 -18.57 32.62 26.85
N VAL A 274 -18.40 31.44 26.23
CA VAL A 274 -17.13 31.01 25.60
C VAL A 274 -17.42 29.98 24.50
N PHE A 275 -17.37 30.36 23.22
CA PHE A 275 -17.47 29.42 22.07
C PHE A 275 -16.40 29.66 20.98
N ASP A 276 -15.30 30.35 21.28
CA ASP A 276 -14.27 30.74 20.30
C ASP A 276 -12.98 29.87 20.32
N GLY A 277 -12.97 28.70 20.98
CA GLY A 277 -11.72 27.97 21.27
C GLY A 277 -11.48 26.63 20.57
N LEU A 278 -12.32 26.20 19.63
CA LEU A 278 -12.30 24.81 19.10
C LEU A 278 -11.64 24.63 17.73
N GLY A 279 -11.05 25.68 17.17
CA GLY A 279 -10.47 25.67 15.82
C GLY A 279 -9.02 25.16 15.70
N GLU A 280 -8.20 25.26 16.75
CA GLU A 280 -6.74 25.00 16.64
C GLU A 280 -6.31 23.54 16.91
N ALA A 281 -7.12 22.73 17.60
CA ALA A 281 -6.72 21.36 17.97
C ALA A 281 -6.77 20.34 16.81
N ILE A 282 -7.41 20.68 15.68
CA ILE A 282 -7.62 19.74 14.57
C ILE A 282 -6.46 19.73 13.56
N GLU A 283 -5.65 20.80 13.49
CA GLU A 283 -4.47 20.82 12.61
C GLU A 283 -3.35 19.86 13.07
N ASP A 284 -3.26 19.56 14.36
CA ASP A 284 -2.14 18.78 14.91
C ASP A 284 -2.18 17.28 14.58
N ILE A 285 -3.36 16.67 14.44
CA ILE A 285 -3.47 15.23 14.16
C ILE A 285 -3.22 14.93 12.67
N GLY A 286 -3.68 15.82 11.78
CA GLY A 286 -3.29 15.77 10.37
C GLY A 286 -1.76 15.83 10.22
N ASN A 287 -1.13 16.75 10.95
CA ASN A 287 0.32 16.86 10.99
C ASN A 287 1.01 15.63 11.60
N SER A 288 0.42 14.95 12.59
CA SER A 288 0.99 13.75 13.19
C SER A 288 1.13 12.59 12.21
N ILE A 289 0.14 12.37 11.33
CA ILE A 289 0.25 11.32 10.29
C ILE A 289 1.30 11.71 9.25
N PHE A 290 1.38 12.98 8.84
CA PHE A 290 2.42 13.45 7.93
C PHE A 290 3.83 13.41 8.55
N ASN A 291 3.95 13.66 9.86
CA ASN A 291 5.22 13.64 10.59
C ASN A 291 5.68 12.23 10.98
N ALA A 292 4.77 11.26 11.12
CA ALA A 292 5.12 9.84 11.37
C ALA A 292 5.97 9.22 10.25
N PHE A 293 6.04 9.89 9.10
CA PHE A 293 6.82 9.43 7.94
C PHE A 293 7.87 10.44 7.44
N LYS A 294 8.21 11.47 8.23
CA LYS A 294 9.40 12.29 7.97
C LYS A 294 10.60 11.69 8.72
#